data_AF-A0AA39CW84-F1
#
_entry.id   AF-A0AA39CW84-F1
#
_cell.length_a   1.000
_cell.length_b   1.000
_cell.length_c   1.000
_cell.angle_alpha   90.00
_cell.angle_beta   90.00
_cell.angle_gamma   90.00
#
_symmetry.space_group_name_H-M   'P 1'
#
loop_
_entity.id
_entity.type
_entity.pdbx_description
1 polymer ?
#
loop_
_entity_poly.entity_id
_entity_poly.type
_entity_poly.pdbx_seq_one_letter_code
_entity_poly.pdbx_strand_id
1 'polypeptide(L)'
;MTASSPMPSMLTDQLRQSLRNAQDQVNALVLGKVQEVRLAFVALLSGGHLLIEDLPGLGKTTLAHALASSLGLSFQRVQFTSDLLPADVLGVSVYDAGSRQFQFHPGPVFTHVLLADEINRAPPRTQSALLEAMAEQQVTLDGQTHALPDPFFVIATQNPVDLSGTFPLPDSQLDRFLLRLAMGYPSVQAERELLRGSDRRDLIARAVPQLDDTQVRALREAVGQVHVSDALVDYVQALLTRSRQHAGVRVGLSPRAGLALLRAAKAHALLLGRGHVVPEDVQTLFVSVAGHRLVGEAESSTGPALARAILQTLARPRTPESLPQRLDRRRIYVLPTRFGLFVACLLVAMLLGALNYNNNPALLLALLLAAAAIASAIAAHLQLSGVQIDAISAEPLPAGQPLRLRVDLSLRDPRARHGLHLQLGDSEAWLDLPAQGRGEAELEVPSERRGWLELPRIRLSTTQPLGLVRAWSWVWPEEPLLVYPLAEAKASPLPQQGSDPLHTRAHANGEELHQLRPYRAGDPPRSIAWKHSARRDALLVREYEKPIGIEVVLDWRALAPLGQEARIARLARWVDSAEREGRRYTLLLPMHPPIGPGQGASHHHLCLRALALLPHD
;
A
#
# COMPACT_ATOMS: atom_id res chain seq x y z
N MET A 1 34.93 -24.22 -3.94
CA MET A 1 34.31 -23.74 -2.69
C MET A 1 35.17 -22.61 -2.15
N THR A 2 35.00 -21.39 -2.65
CA THR A 2 35.63 -20.19 -2.10
C THR A 2 34.67 -19.63 -1.09
N ALA A 3 34.94 -19.89 0.19
CA ALA A 3 34.23 -19.29 1.30
C ALA A 3 34.32 -17.77 1.16
N SER A 4 33.18 -17.12 0.92
CA SER A 4 33.04 -15.68 1.02
C SER A 4 33.36 -15.28 2.45
N SER A 5 34.46 -14.56 2.65
CA SER A 5 34.77 -13.91 3.92
C SER A 5 33.55 -13.11 4.39
N PRO A 6 33.11 -13.23 5.66
CA PRO A 6 32.06 -12.37 6.18
C PRO A 6 32.57 -10.93 6.11
N MET A 7 31.77 -10.02 5.51
CA MET A 7 32.07 -8.59 5.59
C MET A 7 32.23 -8.20 7.08
N PRO A 8 33.15 -7.30 7.42
CA PRO A 8 33.20 -6.75 8.78
C PRO A 8 31.82 -6.18 9.10
N SER A 9 31.18 -6.70 10.16
CA SER A 9 29.90 -6.20 10.61
C SER A 9 30.05 -4.72 10.97
N MET A 10 29.40 -3.82 10.23
CA MET A 10 29.44 -2.35 10.45
C MET A 10 29.18 -1.93 11.91
N LEU A 11 28.49 -2.76 12.68
CA LEU A 11 28.26 -2.59 14.12
C LEU A 11 28.66 -3.88 14.83
N THR A 12 29.27 -3.75 16.01
CA THR A 12 29.42 -4.87 16.94
C THR A 12 28.04 -5.36 17.42
N ASP A 13 27.93 -6.64 17.74
CA ASP A 13 26.65 -7.21 18.22
C ASP A 13 26.17 -6.52 19.51
N GLN A 14 27.11 -6.13 20.38
CA GLN A 14 26.83 -5.37 21.58
C GLN A 14 26.18 -4.01 21.27
N LEU A 15 26.77 -3.22 20.35
CA LEU A 15 26.25 -1.90 20.00
C LEU A 15 24.87 -2.00 19.32
N ARG A 16 24.65 -3.05 18.50
CA ARG A 16 23.34 -3.33 17.90
C ARG A 16 22.29 -3.67 18.97
N GLN A 17 22.66 -4.44 19.99
CA GLN A 17 21.75 -4.79 21.09
C GLN A 17 21.43 -3.57 21.94
N SER A 18 22.42 -2.75 22.30
CA SER A 18 22.21 -1.48 23.02
C SER A 18 21.27 -0.54 22.27
N LEU A 19 21.42 -0.42 20.94
CA LEU A 19 20.52 0.38 20.10
C LEU A 19 19.07 -0.14 20.12
N ARG A 20 18.87 -1.46 20.10
CA ARG A 20 17.54 -2.07 20.21
C ARG A 20 16.93 -1.81 21.59
N ASN A 21 17.70 -2.05 22.65
CA ASN A 21 17.27 -1.79 24.02
C ASN A 21 16.89 -0.31 24.22
N ALA A 22 17.66 0.62 23.65
CA ALA A 22 17.35 2.04 23.71
C ALA A 22 16.03 2.37 23.01
N GLN A 23 15.78 1.80 21.82
CA GLN A 23 14.49 1.96 21.12
C GLN A 23 13.33 1.39 21.94
N ASP A 24 13.49 0.19 22.51
CA ASP A 24 12.47 -0.47 23.30
C ASP A 24 12.17 0.30 24.59
N GLN A 25 13.21 0.86 25.24
CA GLN A 25 13.06 1.72 26.42
C GLN A 25 12.27 3.00 26.08
N VAL A 26 12.60 3.68 24.98
CA VAL A 26 11.85 4.88 24.56
C VAL A 26 10.42 4.52 24.17
N ASN A 27 10.18 3.40 23.49
CA ASN A 27 8.84 2.92 23.14
C ASN A 27 8.00 2.58 24.38
N ALA A 28 8.61 2.05 25.44
CA ALA A 28 7.94 1.78 26.70
C ALA A 28 7.55 3.08 27.43
N LEU A 29 8.34 4.15 27.28
CA LEU A 29 8.09 5.46 27.87
C LEU A 29 7.07 6.27 27.05
N VAL A 30 7.09 6.17 25.72
CA VAL A 30 6.22 6.89 24.78
C VAL A 30 5.22 5.91 24.13
N LEU A 31 4.08 5.73 24.80
CA LEU A 31 3.10 4.69 24.43
C LEU A 31 2.43 4.91 23.08
N GLY A 32 2.35 3.83 22.29
CA GLY A 32 1.59 3.80 21.04
C GLY A 32 2.17 4.66 19.91
N LYS A 33 3.44 5.09 20.02
CA LYS A 33 4.11 6.00 19.08
C LYS A 33 5.40 5.39 18.48
N VAL A 34 5.35 4.11 18.15
CA VAL A 34 6.52 3.34 17.70
C VAL A 34 7.13 3.94 16.42
N GLN A 35 6.29 4.44 15.51
CA GLN A 35 6.75 5.04 14.27
C GLN A 35 7.42 6.39 14.51
N GLU A 36 6.85 7.24 15.36
CA GLU A 36 7.38 8.57 15.69
C GLU A 36 8.69 8.46 16.47
N VAL A 37 8.77 7.52 17.42
CA VAL A 37 10.03 7.19 18.11
C VAL A 37 11.09 6.78 17.10
N ARG A 38 10.78 5.86 16.18
CA ARG A 38 11.71 5.44 15.13
C ARG A 38 12.17 6.61 14.26
N LEU A 39 11.27 7.50 13.86
CA LEU A 39 11.60 8.67 13.06
C LEU A 39 12.46 9.67 13.85
N ALA A 40 12.28 9.80 15.15
CA ALA A 40 13.17 10.59 16.00
C ALA A 40 14.59 10.00 16.08
N PHE A 41 14.72 8.67 16.21
CA PHE A 41 16.02 7.99 16.09
C PHE A 41 16.65 8.20 14.70
N VAL A 42 15.85 8.12 13.62
CA VAL A 42 16.33 8.43 12.26
C VAL A 42 16.89 9.85 12.20
N ALA A 43 16.16 10.84 12.75
CA ALA A 43 16.59 12.23 12.74
C ALA A 43 17.93 12.43 13.47
N LEU A 44 18.03 11.90 14.70
CA LEU A 44 19.24 11.96 15.50
C LEU A 44 20.44 11.29 14.80
N LEU A 45 20.27 10.04 14.35
CA LEU A 45 21.37 9.24 13.80
C LEU A 45 21.82 9.71 12.41
N SER A 46 20.97 10.43 11.68
CA SER A 46 21.35 11.07 10.41
C SER A 46 21.97 12.46 10.59
N GLY A 47 22.10 12.94 11.83
CA GLY A 47 22.63 14.27 12.15
C GLY A 47 21.71 15.41 11.73
N GLY A 48 20.40 15.17 11.68
CA GLY A 48 19.39 16.17 11.37
C GLY A 48 18.59 16.58 12.60
N HIS A 49 17.74 17.60 12.44
CA HIS A 49 16.84 18.11 13.49
C HIS A 49 15.38 17.73 13.20
N LEU A 50 14.57 17.65 14.25
CA LEU A 50 13.17 17.23 14.18
C LEU A 50 12.25 18.43 14.45
N LEU A 51 11.24 18.62 13.60
CA LEU A 51 10.14 19.55 13.82
C LEU A 51 8.86 18.76 14.09
N ILE A 52 8.19 19.06 15.20
CA ILE A 52 6.91 18.45 15.57
C ILE A 52 5.81 19.50 15.49
N GLU A 53 4.79 19.24 14.67
CA GLU A 53 3.64 20.12 14.49
C GLU A 53 2.39 19.44 15.05
N ASP A 54 1.91 19.91 16.19
CA ASP A 54 0.86 19.22 16.96
C ASP A 54 0.31 20.09 18.08
N LEU A 55 -0.87 19.73 18.58
CA LEU A 55 -1.49 20.33 19.77
C LEU A 55 -0.71 20.05 21.08
N PRO A 56 -0.77 20.96 22.07
CA PRO A 56 -0.16 20.74 23.38
C PRO A 56 -0.60 19.41 24.04
N GLY A 57 0.27 18.81 24.85
CA GLY A 57 -0.07 17.61 25.64
C GLY A 57 0.07 16.26 24.92
N LEU A 58 0.45 16.23 23.64
CA LEU A 58 0.57 14.98 22.84
C LEU A 58 1.91 14.23 23.01
N GLY A 59 2.54 14.30 24.18
CA GLY A 59 3.74 13.50 24.50
C GLY A 59 5.07 13.96 23.90
N LYS A 60 5.14 15.18 23.33
CA LYS A 60 6.36 15.76 22.74
C LYS A 60 7.52 15.88 23.73
N THR A 61 7.24 16.44 24.91
CA THR A 61 8.23 16.57 25.99
C THR A 61 8.69 15.20 26.50
N THR A 62 7.76 14.24 26.58
CA THR A 62 8.06 12.85 26.97
C THR A 62 9.03 12.21 25.97
N LEU A 63 8.82 12.38 24.66
CA LEU A 63 9.70 11.86 23.62
C LEU A 63 11.11 12.42 23.75
N ALA A 64 11.25 13.74 23.84
CA ALA A 64 12.56 14.40 23.91
C ALA A 64 13.35 13.97 25.16
N HIS A 65 12.68 13.95 26.32
CA HIS A 65 13.31 13.56 27.58
C HIS A 65 13.64 12.06 27.63
N ALA A 66 12.75 11.20 27.13
CA ALA A 66 12.97 9.76 27.03
C ALA A 66 14.15 9.43 26.12
N LEU A 67 14.27 10.10 24.97
CA LEU A 67 15.41 9.95 24.06
C LEU A 67 16.72 10.34 24.76
N ALA A 68 16.78 11.50 25.38
CA ALA A 68 18.00 11.97 26.03
C ALA A 68 18.43 11.02 27.17
N SER A 69 17.49 10.64 28.03
CA SER A 69 17.74 9.73 29.16
C SER A 69 18.16 8.32 28.70
N SER A 70 17.49 7.75 27.70
CA SER A 70 17.80 6.39 27.21
C SER A 70 19.15 6.33 26.47
N LEU A 71 19.59 7.46 25.90
CA LEU A 71 20.84 7.56 25.14
C LEU A 71 22.02 8.13 25.95
N GLY A 72 21.82 8.44 27.23
CA GLY A 72 22.87 9.03 28.07
C GLY A 72 23.28 10.44 27.65
N LEU A 73 22.39 11.17 26.97
CA LEU A 73 22.64 12.50 26.43
C LEU A 73 22.13 13.59 27.39
N SER A 74 22.85 14.72 27.45
CA SER A 74 22.36 15.88 28.20
C SER A 74 21.11 16.49 27.56
N PHE A 75 20.21 17.00 28.39
CA PHE A 75 18.91 17.53 27.97
C PHE A 75 18.71 18.96 28.48
N GLN A 76 18.24 19.84 27.61
CA GLN A 76 17.70 21.15 28.00
C GLN A 76 16.36 21.38 27.31
N ARG A 77 15.48 22.11 27.99
CA ARG A 77 14.18 22.53 27.46
C ARG A 77 14.08 24.04 27.52
N VAL A 78 13.69 24.65 26.40
CA VAL A 78 13.46 26.09 26.28
C VAL A 78 12.05 26.31 25.76
N GLN A 79 11.28 27.11 26.49
CA GLN A 79 9.98 27.58 26.02
C GLN A 79 10.19 28.87 25.24
N PHE A 80 9.78 28.89 23.98
CA PHE A 80 9.88 30.09 23.15
C PHE A 80 8.69 31.02 23.45
N THR A 81 9.01 32.26 23.77
CA THR A 81 8.05 33.31 24.13
C THR A 81 8.37 34.59 23.33
N SER A 82 7.43 35.53 23.27
CA SER A 82 7.56 36.75 22.46
C SER A 82 8.64 37.72 22.95
N ASP A 83 9.06 37.57 24.20
CA ASP A 83 10.08 38.35 24.90
C ASP A 83 11.47 37.68 24.92
N LEU A 84 11.57 36.42 24.46
CA LEU A 84 12.82 35.67 24.46
C LEU A 84 13.85 36.33 23.51
N LEU A 85 15.04 36.64 24.04
CA LEU A 85 16.13 37.23 23.28
C LEU A 85 17.07 36.15 22.72
N PRO A 86 17.81 36.43 21.62
CA PRO A 86 18.85 35.52 21.13
C PRO A 86 19.87 35.13 22.21
N ALA A 87 20.20 36.07 23.09
CA ALA A 87 21.10 35.90 24.23
C ALA A 87 20.61 34.84 25.23
N ASP A 88 19.30 34.71 25.43
CA ASP A 88 18.72 33.71 26.35
C ASP A 88 18.83 32.28 25.80
N VAL A 89 19.03 32.14 24.49
CA VAL A 89 19.18 30.86 23.78
C VAL A 89 20.65 30.52 23.59
N LEU A 90 21.44 31.48 23.11
CA LEU A 90 22.86 31.30 22.78
C LEU A 90 23.77 31.40 24.01
N GLY A 91 23.39 32.17 25.02
CA GLY A 91 24.24 32.53 26.16
C GLY A 91 24.70 33.97 26.11
N VAL A 92 25.35 34.39 27.20
CA VAL A 92 25.79 35.77 27.42
C VAL A 92 27.20 35.82 27.99
N SER A 93 27.95 36.84 27.62
CA SER A 93 29.21 37.18 28.27
C SER A 93 28.94 38.15 29.41
N VAL A 94 29.16 37.71 30.65
CA VAL A 94 28.97 38.55 31.85
C VAL A 94 30.33 39.02 32.34
N TYR A 95 30.46 40.31 32.64
CA TYR A 95 31.68 40.84 33.22
C TYR A 95 31.81 40.40 34.69
N ASP A 96 32.82 39.60 35.00
CA ASP A 96 33.16 39.25 36.38
C ASP A 96 34.11 40.31 36.96
N ALA A 97 33.64 41.03 37.97
CA ALA A 97 34.39 42.09 38.65
C ALA A 97 35.62 41.57 39.43
N GLY A 98 35.59 40.30 39.86
CA GLY A 98 36.69 39.64 40.55
C GLY A 98 37.83 39.29 39.60
N SER A 99 37.52 38.66 38.46
CA SER A 99 38.54 38.31 37.45
C SER A 99 38.88 39.47 36.49
N ARG A 100 38.07 40.54 36.50
CA ARG A 100 38.11 41.67 35.54
C ARG A 100 38.05 41.23 34.09
N GLN A 101 37.39 40.10 33.82
CA GLN A 101 37.24 39.51 32.49
C GLN A 101 35.78 39.20 32.21
N PHE A 102 35.41 39.23 30.94
CA PHE A 102 34.12 38.72 30.48
C PHE A 102 34.16 37.19 30.52
N GLN A 103 33.26 36.58 31.29
CA GLN A 103 33.08 35.13 31.34
C GLN A 103 31.84 34.74 30.55
N PHE A 104 32.01 33.76 29.67
CA PHE A 104 30.91 33.24 28.87
C PHE A 104 30.04 32.30 29.72
N HIS A 105 28.76 32.63 29.83
CA HIS A 105 27.75 31.78 30.41
C HIS A 105 26.98 31.10 29.26
N PRO A 106 27.16 29.77 29.07
CA PRO A 106 26.55 29.05 27.98
C PRO A 106 25.02 29.06 28.10
N GLY A 107 24.35 29.36 26.98
CA GLY A 107 22.91 29.24 26.88
C GLY A 107 22.44 27.78 26.81
N PRO A 108 21.13 27.55 26.79
CA PRO A 108 20.53 26.21 26.72
C PRO A 108 20.88 25.43 25.45
N VAL A 109 21.39 26.08 24.38
CA VAL A 109 21.87 25.37 23.18
C VAL A 109 23.10 24.49 23.43
N PHE A 110 23.85 24.72 24.52
CA PHE A 110 25.01 23.90 24.89
C PHE A 110 24.58 22.60 25.58
N THR A 111 23.84 21.78 24.86
CA THR A 111 23.32 20.47 25.30
C THR A 111 23.33 19.48 24.12
N HIS A 112 23.24 18.18 24.39
CA HIS A 112 23.12 17.19 23.31
C HIS A 112 21.71 17.15 22.71
N VAL A 113 20.68 17.21 23.56
CA VAL A 113 19.27 17.24 23.14
C VAL A 113 18.61 18.51 23.65
N LEU A 114 18.15 19.36 22.72
CA LEU A 114 17.41 20.59 23.01
C LEU A 114 15.95 20.45 22.56
N LEU A 115 15.02 20.60 23.51
CA LEU A 115 13.60 20.77 23.19
C LEU A 115 13.27 22.27 23.11
N ALA A 116 13.02 22.77 21.90
CA ALA A 116 12.59 24.15 21.65
C ALA A 116 11.06 24.18 21.47
N ASP A 117 10.33 24.41 22.57
CA ASP A 117 8.88 24.40 22.57
C ASP A 117 8.30 25.70 22.00
N GLU A 118 7.34 25.58 21.09
CA GLU A 118 6.60 26.69 20.47
C GLU A 118 7.51 27.71 19.78
N ILE A 119 8.45 27.24 18.94
CA ILE A 119 9.44 28.07 18.24
C ILE A 119 8.81 29.25 17.48
N ASN A 120 7.58 29.07 16.99
CA ASN A 120 6.81 30.08 16.29
C ASN A 120 6.26 31.20 17.20
N ARG A 121 6.47 31.18 18.51
CA ARG A 121 6.10 32.31 19.41
C ARG A 121 7.22 33.33 19.60
N ALA A 122 8.47 32.96 19.33
CA ALA A 122 9.57 33.90 19.48
C ALA A 122 9.73 34.83 18.27
N PRO A 123 10.32 36.02 18.45
CA PRO A 123 10.62 36.93 17.35
C PRO A 123 11.56 36.29 16.31
N PRO A 124 11.49 36.72 15.03
CA PRO A 124 12.32 36.15 13.95
C PRO A 124 13.84 36.19 14.23
N ARG A 125 14.32 37.17 15.00
CA ARG A 125 15.74 37.25 15.40
C ARG A 125 16.17 36.09 16.29
N THR A 126 15.35 35.74 17.28
CA THR A 126 15.60 34.63 18.22
C THR A 126 15.47 33.28 17.51
N GLN A 127 14.49 33.13 16.62
CA GLN A 127 14.37 31.96 15.74
C GLN A 127 15.63 31.78 14.88
N SER A 128 16.10 32.86 14.26
CA SER A 128 17.29 32.83 13.40
C SER A 128 18.55 32.43 14.16
N ALA A 129 18.72 32.91 15.40
CA ALA A 129 19.84 32.55 16.26
C ALA A 129 19.92 31.04 16.54
N LEU A 130 18.80 30.41 16.90
CA LEU A 130 18.75 28.95 17.08
C LEU A 130 19.05 28.21 15.77
N LEU A 131 18.47 28.66 14.66
CA LEU A 131 18.63 28.02 13.35
C LEU A 131 20.03 28.15 12.76
N GLU A 132 20.74 29.23 13.11
CA GLU A 132 22.15 29.42 12.80
C GLU A 132 23.01 28.45 13.61
N ALA A 133 22.78 28.35 14.92
CA ALA A 133 23.44 27.38 15.78
C ALA A 133 23.23 25.92 15.30
N MET A 134 22.03 25.60 14.81
CA MET A 134 21.72 24.30 14.19
C MET A 134 22.52 24.04 12.91
N ALA A 135 22.68 25.06 12.06
CA ALA A 135 23.34 24.92 10.77
C ALA A 135 24.87 24.85 10.91
N GLU A 136 25.43 25.70 11.76
CA GLU A 136 26.89 25.85 11.91
C GLU A 136 27.47 24.93 13.00
N GLN A 137 26.63 24.36 13.87
CA GLN A 137 27.04 23.53 15.02
C GLN A 137 28.02 24.24 15.98
N GLN A 138 28.00 25.57 15.96
CA GLN A 138 28.82 26.45 16.78
C GLN A 138 28.10 27.78 16.95
N VAL A 139 28.50 28.53 17.97
CA VAL A 139 27.95 29.84 18.31
C VAL A 139 29.10 30.83 18.44
N THR A 140 29.03 31.95 17.74
CA THR A 140 30.03 33.01 17.84
C THR A 140 29.45 34.20 18.60
N LEU A 141 30.07 34.56 19.73
CA LEU A 141 29.70 35.69 20.57
C LEU A 141 30.95 36.51 20.90
N ASP A 142 30.86 37.83 20.80
CA ASP A 142 31.97 38.76 21.10
C ASP A 142 33.31 38.42 20.40
N GLY A 143 33.23 37.84 19.19
CA GLY A 143 34.39 37.43 18.39
C GLY A 143 35.02 36.09 18.79
N GLN A 144 34.46 35.38 19.78
CA GLN A 144 34.87 34.03 20.17
C GLN A 144 33.85 32.99 19.70
N THR A 145 34.33 31.92 19.09
CA THR A 145 33.50 30.83 18.59
C THR A 145 33.53 29.66 19.56
N HIS A 146 32.35 29.23 20.00
CA HIS A 146 32.13 28.13 20.92
C HIS A 146 31.45 26.97 20.17
N ALA A 147 32.10 25.81 20.12
CA ALA A 147 31.53 24.62 19.50
C ALA A 147 30.40 24.04 20.35
N LEU A 148 29.33 23.55 19.71
CA LEU A 148 28.25 22.85 20.39
C LEU A 148 28.65 21.39 20.68
N PRO A 149 28.03 20.75 21.69
CA PRO A 149 28.22 19.32 21.92
C PRO A 149 27.84 18.50 20.69
N ASP A 150 28.58 17.43 20.42
CA ASP A 150 28.28 16.51 19.34
C ASP A 150 27.81 15.17 19.95
N PRO A 151 26.69 14.55 19.55
CA PRO A 151 25.64 15.11 18.70
C PRO A 151 24.93 16.32 19.32
N PHE A 152 24.63 17.33 18.49
CA PHE A 152 23.68 18.40 18.79
C PHE A 152 22.35 18.12 18.07
N PHE A 153 21.31 17.78 18.83
CA PHE A 153 20.00 17.43 18.31
C PHE A 153 18.93 18.37 18.85
N VAL A 154 18.13 18.93 17.93
CA VAL A 154 17.07 19.88 18.25
C VAL A 154 15.74 19.27 17.88
N ILE A 155 14.83 19.23 18.85
CA ILE A 155 13.43 18.91 18.66
C ILE A 155 12.67 20.23 18.84
N ALA A 156 12.21 20.82 17.74
CA ALA A 156 11.41 22.04 17.78
C ALA A 156 9.93 21.68 17.70
N THR A 157 9.08 22.44 18.37
CA THR A 157 7.63 22.27 18.31
C THR A 157 6.97 23.55 17.81
N GLN A 158 5.94 23.42 16.97
CA GLN A 158 5.13 24.55 16.52
C GLN A 158 3.65 24.20 16.56
N ASN A 159 2.82 25.17 16.93
CA ASN A 159 1.36 25.03 16.85
C ASN A 159 0.87 25.48 15.46
N PRO A 160 -0.16 24.82 14.88
CA PRO A 160 -0.80 25.27 13.64
C PRO A 160 -1.32 26.71 13.77
N VAL A 161 -1.19 27.50 12.70
CA VAL A 161 -0.98 28.97 12.68
C VAL A 161 -2.22 29.85 13.02
N ASP A 162 -3.23 29.35 13.75
CA ASP A 162 -4.50 30.09 13.97
C ASP A 162 -4.62 30.79 15.34
N LEU A 163 -3.51 31.11 16.00
CA LEU A 163 -3.50 31.82 17.29
C LEU A 163 -2.77 33.16 17.17
N SER A 164 -3.41 34.23 17.64
CA SER A 164 -2.81 35.57 17.68
C SER A 164 -1.48 35.56 18.44
N GLY A 165 -0.43 36.15 17.85
CA GLY A 165 0.89 36.26 18.47
C GLY A 165 1.93 35.21 18.06
N THR A 166 1.76 34.53 16.92
CA THR A 166 2.80 33.64 16.35
C THR A 166 3.48 34.23 15.11
N PHE A 167 4.79 34.04 15.00
CA PHE A 167 5.64 34.32 13.85
C PHE A 167 5.95 33.01 13.11
N PRO A 168 5.35 32.75 11.93
CA PRO A 168 5.60 31.53 11.17
C PRO A 168 7.05 31.48 10.69
N LEU A 169 7.63 30.27 10.70
CA LEU A 169 8.97 30.05 10.15
C LEU A 169 8.93 30.18 8.62
N PRO A 170 9.79 31.01 8.00
CA PRO A 170 9.97 31.05 6.55
C PRO A 170 10.36 29.68 5.98
N ASP A 171 10.02 29.41 4.71
CA ASP A 171 10.35 28.16 4.02
C ASP A 171 11.86 27.84 4.05
N SER A 172 12.70 28.87 3.93
CA SER A 172 14.16 28.75 4.01
C SER A 172 14.66 28.31 5.39
N GLN A 173 13.90 28.59 6.44
CA GLN A 173 14.17 28.14 7.81
C GLN A 173 13.67 26.72 8.05
N LEU A 174 12.47 26.39 7.55
CA LEU A 174 11.92 25.03 7.62
C LEU A 174 12.83 23.99 6.95
N ASP A 175 13.51 24.35 5.85
CA ASP A 175 14.44 23.44 5.15
C ASP A 175 15.60 22.92 6.03
N ARG A 176 15.93 23.61 7.14
CA ARG A 176 16.96 23.20 8.11
C ARG A 176 16.54 22.00 8.97
N PHE A 177 15.23 21.75 9.10
CA PHE A 177 14.73 20.55 9.77
C PHE A 177 14.77 19.36 8.81
N LEU A 178 15.27 18.23 9.27
CA LEU A 178 15.36 17.04 8.45
C LEU A 178 13.98 16.42 8.25
N LEU A 179 13.26 16.22 9.35
CA LEU A 179 11.92 15.62 9.40
C LEU A 179 10.93 16.60 10.01
N ARG A 180 9.72 16.62 9.44
CA ARG A 180 8.51 17.17 10.08
C ARG A 180 7.54 16.04 10.38
N LEU A 181 7.12 15.93 11.63
CA LEU A 181 6.21 14.88 12.13
C LEU A 181 5.01 15.48 12.85
N ALA A 182 3.93 14.70 12.91
CA ALA A 182 2.80 14.90 13.81
C ALA A 182 2.63 13.63 14.64
N MET A 183 2.62 13.77 15.96
CA MET A 183 2.36 12.75 16.96
C MET A 183 0.90 12.34 16.93
N GLY A 184 -0.04 13.29 16.87
CA GLY A 184 -1.47 13.00 16.98
C GLY A 184 -1.89 12.32 18.29
N TYR A 185 -3.19 12.06 18.44
CA TYR A 185 -3.73 11.40 19.64
C TYR A 185 -3.21 9.96 19.80
N PRO A 186 -2.96 9.47 21.02
CA PRO A 186 -2.65 8.07 21.25
C PRO A 186 -3.82 7.16 20.86
N SER A 187 -3.54 5.87 20.61
CA SER A 187 -4.61 4.89 20.42
C SER A 187 -5.43 4.74 21.70
N VAL A 188 -6.69 4.29 21.58
CA VAL A 188 -7.59 4.09 22.75
C VAL A 188 -6.93 3.23 23.84
N GLN A 189 -6.13 2.24 23.45
CA GLN A 189 -5.39 1.39 24.39
C GLN A 189 -4.26 2.15 25.08
N ALA A 190 -3.45 2.88 24.32
CA ALA A 190 -2.35 3.69 24.86
C ALA A 190 -2.87 4.84 25.75
N GLU A 191 -3.98 5.48 25.37
CA GLU A 191 -4.65 6.50 26.17
C GLU A 191 -5.16 5.94 27.49
N ARG A 192 -5.81 4.77 27.46
CA ARG A 192 -6.27 4.09 28.68
C ARG A 192 -5.11 3.70 29.59
N GLU A 193 -3.98 3.29 29.03
CA GLU A 193 -2.78 3.00 29.81
C GLU A 193 -2.14 4.28 30.39
N LEU A 194 -2.13 5.39 29.65
CA LEU A 194 -1.73 6.70 30.17
C LEU A 194 -2.62 7.14 31.35
N LEU A 195 -3.93 6.94 31.26
CA LEU A 195 -4.88 7.27 32.32
C LEU A 195 -4.76 6.36 33.56
N ARG A 196 -4.23 5.15 33.39
CA ARG A 196 -4.04 4.16 34.48
C ARG A 196 -2.65 4.17 35.09
N GLY A 197 -1.66 4.67 34.35
CA GLY A 197 -0.24 4.47 34.62
C GLY A 197 0.33 5.42 35.67
N SER A 198 1.56 5.11 36.07
CA SER A 198 2.44 5.93 36.92
C SER A 198 2.88 7.22 36.20
N ASP A 199 3.28 8.24 36.96
CA ASP A 199 3.84 9.47 36.38
C ASP A 199 5.05 9.14 35.49
N ARG A 200 4.94 9.47 34.21
CA ARG A 200 5.97 9.17 33.20
C ARG A 200 7.26 9.92 33.51
N ARG A 201 7.19 11.08 34.18
CA ARG A 201 8.38 11.81 34.60
C ARG A 201 9.23 10.99 35.56
N ASP A 202 8.59 10.28 36.50
CA ASP A 202 9.29 9.40 37.44
C ASP A 202 9.91 8.18 36.75
N LEU A 203 9.20 7.61 35.76
CA LEU A 203 9.72 6.49 34.98
C LEU A 203 10.95 6.89 34.17
N ILE A 204 10.94 8.10 33.57
CA ILE A 204 12.11 8.59 32.85
C ILE A 204 13.24 8.95 33.82
N ALA A 205 12.95 9.54 34.97
CA ALA A 205 13.98 9.86 35.98
C ALA A 205 14.69 8.60 36.52
N ARG A 206 14.03 7.43 36.48
CA ARG A 206 14.60 6.14 36.88
C ARG A 206 15.18 5.34 35.71
N ALA A 207 15.05 5.82 34.47
CA ALA A 207 15.53 5.10 33.30
C ALA A 207 17.07 5.05 33.30
N VAL A 208 17.61 3.85 33.18
CA VAL A 208 19.05 3.63 33.06
C VAL A 208 19.44 3.80 31.59
N PRO A 209 20.42 4.67 31.27
CA PRO A 209 20.92 4.85 29.90
C PRO A 209 21.37 3.51 29.29
N GLN A 210 20.95 3.24 28.05
CA GLN A 210 21.34 2.05 27.28
C GLN A 210 22.53 2.31 26.35
N LEU A 211 22.77 3.59 26.06
CA LEU A 211 23.87 4.09 25.25
C LEU A 211 24.55 5.27 25.97
N ASP A 212 25.75 5.62 25.53
CA ASP A 212 26.46 6.85 25.89
C ASP A 212 26.73 7.72 24.65
N ASP A 213 27.27 8.93 24.85
CA ASP A 213 27.54 9.88 23.77
C ASP A 213 28.53 9.32 22.73
N THR A 214 29.56 8.59 23.17
CA THR A 214 30.57 7.97 22.29
C THR A 214 29.96 6.90 21.39
N GLN A 215 29.06 6.08 21.93
CA GLN A 215 28.34 5.04 21.20
C GLN A 215 27.34 5.66 20.21
N VAL A 216 26.68 6.76 20.58
CA VAL A 216 25.80 7.50 19.65
C VAL A 216 26.60 8.09 18.48
N ARG A 217 27.81 8.63 18.72
CA ARG A 217 28.70 9.08 17.63
C ARG A 217 29.10 7.92 16.72
N ALA A 218 29.50 6.78 17.29
CA ALA A 218 29.85 5.58 16.52
C ALA A 218 28.67 5.09 15.65
N LEU A 219 27.43 5.15 16.18
CA LEU A 219 26.23 4.85 15.40
C LEU A 219 26.01 5.82 14.24
N ARG A 220 26.25 7.13 14.45
CA ARG A 220 26.16 8.15 13.38
C ARG A 220 27.22 7.94 12.30
N GLU A 221 28.43 7.57 12.68
CA GLU A 221 29.48 7.20 11.72
C GLU A 221 29.09 5.96 10.91
N ALA A 222 28.52 4.95 11.56
CA ALA A 222 28.04 3.73 10.91
C ALA A 222 26.92 4.01 9.89
N VAL A 223 26.02 4.98 10.16
CA VAL A 223 25.02 5.45 9.18
C VAL A 223 25.69 5.91 7.88
N GLY A 224 26.83 6.62 7.98
CA GLY A 224 27.59 7.07 6.81
C GLY A 224 28.06 5.92 5.92
N GLN A 225 28.41 4.79 6.53
CA GLN A 225 28.93 3.60 5.85
C GLN A 225 27.85 2.74 5.17
N VAL A 226 26.56 2.92 5.50
CA VAL A 226 25.45 2.17 4.87
C VAL A 226 25.47 2.37 3.36
N HIS A 227 25.43 1.26 2.63
CA HIS A 227 25.53 1.25 1.17
C HIS A 227 24.26 1.80 0.52
N VAL A 228 24.45 2.63 -0.51
CA VAL A 228 23.42 3.14 -1.41
C VAL A 228 23.86 2.82 -2.82
N SER A 229 23.08 2.04 -3.55
CA SER A 229 23.36 1.70 -4.95
C SER A 229 23.05 2.87 -5.88
N ASP A 230 23.72 2.97 -7.02
CA ASP A 230 23.46 4.00 -8.05
C ASP A 230 21.99 4.04 -8.48
N ALA A 231 21.35 2.87 -8.64
CA ALA A 231 19.93 2.78 -8.98
C ALA A 231 19.01 3.46 -7.95
N LEU A 232 19.40 3.51 -6.68
CA LEU A 232 18.66 4.20 -5.63
C LEU A 232 18.93 5.71 -5.67
N VAL A 233 20.15 6.12 -6.03
CA VAL A 233 20.48 7.54 -6.28
C VAL A 233 19.65 8.06 -7.45
N ASP A 234 19.57 7.29 -8.54
CA ASP A 234 18.72 7.60 -9.70
C ASP A 234 17.25 7.71 -9.30
N TYR A 235 16.77 6.81 -8.44
CA TYR A 235 15.40 6.85 -7.92
C TYR A 235 15.12 8.13 -7.11
N VAL A 236 16.04 8.53 -6.23
CA VAL A 236 15.93 9.79 -5.48
C VAL A 236 15.99 10.99 -6.42
N GLN A 237 16.88 10.98 -7.41
CA GLN A 237 16.97 12.04 -8.41
C GLN A 237 15.69 12.16 -9.25
N ALA A 238 15.04 11.04 -9.57
CA ALA A 238 13.74 11.01 -10.24
C ALA A 238 12.65 11.64 -9.35
N LEU A 239 12.62 11.34 -8.04
CA LEU A 239 11.70 11.98 -7.09
C LEU A 239 11.90 13.50 -7.04
N LEU A 240 13.14 13.97 -6.97
CA LEU A 240 13.45 15.40 -7.00
C LEU A 240 12.99 16.06 -8.30
N THR A 241 13.32 15.46 -9.44
CA THR A 241 12.93 15.98 -10.77
C THR A 241 11.42 16.05 -10.90
N ARG A 242 10.72 14.99 -10.51
CA ARG A 242 9.26 14.93 -10.57
C ARG A 242 8.62 15.96 -9.65
N SER A 243 9.17 16.18 -8.46
CA SER A 243 8.66 17.21 -7.55
C SER A 243 8.68 18.62 -8.15
N ARG A 244 9.68 18.93 -8.98
CA ARG A 244 9.82 20.23 -9.65
C ARG A 244 8.92 20.38 -10.88
N GLN A 245 8.43 19.25 -11.41
CA GLN A 245 7.60 19.18 -12.62
C GLN A 245 6.14 18.82 -12.31
N HIS A 246 5.80 18.57 -11.05
CA HIS A 246 4.47 18.14 -10.66
C HIS A 246 3.49 19.31 -10.72
N ALA A 247 2.34 19.11 -11.35
CA ALA A 247 1.29 20.13 -11.43
C ALA A 247 0.83 20.53 -10.02
N GLY A 248 0.68 21.83 -9.76
CA GLY A 248 0.32 22.34 -8.44
C GLY A 248 1.49 22.52 -7.47
N VAL A 249 2.74 22.29 -7.88
CA VAL A 249 3.94 22.61 -7.08
C VAL A 249 4.58 23.90 -7.60
N ARG A 250 4.64 24.93 -6.75
CA ARG A 250 5.32 26.21 -7.04
C ARG A 250 6.83 26.11 -6.80
N VAL A 251 7.23 25.47 -5.69
CA VAL A 251 8.64 25.25 -5.34
C VAL A 251 8.83 23.77 -5.04
N GLY A 252 9.60 23.10 -5.92
CA GLY A 252 9.95 21.69 -5.79
C GLY A 252 11.15 21.43 -4.88
N LEU A 253 11.53 20.17 -4.72
CA LEU A 253 12.60 19.77 -3.80
C LEU A 253 13.99 20.21 -4.27
N SER A 254 14.77 20.76 -3.33
CA SER A 254 16.16 21.17 -3.53
C SER A 254 17.12 19.96 -3.55
N PRO A 255 18.37 20.11 -4.03
CA PRO A 255 19.41 19.08 -3.86
C PRO A 255 19.67 18.73 -2.39
N ARG A 256 19.54 19.71 -1.47
CA ARG A 256 19.65 19.49 -0.02
C ARG A 256 18.60 18.50 0.47
N ALA A 257 17.37 18.60 -0.03
CA ALA A 257 16.30 17.65 0.27
C ALA A 257 16.66 16.21 -0.15
N GLY A 258 17.33 16.05 -1.30
CA GLY A 258 17.82 14.75 -1.77
C GLY A 258 18.90 14.14 -0.87
N LEU A 259 19.88 14.95 -0.46
CA LEU A 259 20.92 14.53 0.49
C LEU A 259 20.34 14.18 1.86
N ALA A 260 19.41 14.99 2.35
CA ALA A 260 18.63 14.75 3.56
C ALA A 260 17.89 13.41 3.50
N LEU A 261 17.17 13.15 2.40
CA LEU A 261 16.42 11.91 2.21
C LEU A 261 17.34 10.68 2.20
N LEU A 262 18.48 10.75 1.51
CA LEU A 262 19.45 9.66 1.48
C LEU A 262 20.07 9.40 2.86
N ARG A 263 20.46 10.44 3.59
CA ARG A 263 21.00 10.29 4.97
C ARG A 263 19.96 9.69 5.91
N ALA A 264 18.71 10.14 5.84
CA ALA A 264 17.62 9.59 6.63
C ALA A 264 17.34 8.12 6.27
N ALA A 265 17.35 7.77 4.97
CA ALA A 265 17.13 6.40 4.51
C ALA A 265 18.25 5.45 4.94
N LYS A 266 19.52 5.91 4.94
CA LYS A 266 20.64 5.17 5.53
C LYS A 266 20.45 4.90 7.03
N ALA A 267 20.03 5.91 7.79
CA ALA A 267 19.76 5.74 9.22
C ALA A 267 18.60 4.78 9.48
N HIS A 268 17.53 4.84 8.67
CA HIS A 268 16.41 3.93 8.76
C HIS A 268 16.80 2.47 8.44
N ALA A 269 17.61 2.25 7.40
CA ALA A 269 18.15 0.94 7.08
C ALA A 269 19.02 0.38 8.23
N LEU A 270 19.87 1.21 8.84
CA LEU A 270 20.70 0.82 9.98
C LEU A 270 19.85 0.41 11.20
N LEU A 271 18.80 1.16 11.51
CA LEU A 271 17.87 0.85 12.61
C LEU A 271 17.13 -0.48 12.39
N LEU A 272 16.87 -0.83 11.13
CA LEU A 272 16.33 -2.12 10.72
C LEU A 272 17.37 -3.24 10.69
N GLY A 273 18.63 -2.96 11.04
CA GLY A 273 19.72 -3.93 11.05
C GLY A 273 20.28 -4.27 9.67
N ARG A 274 20.07 -3.39 8.67
CA ARG A 274 20.51 -3.61 7.28
C ARG A 274 21.70 -2.70 6.94
N GLY A 275 22.68 -3.25 6.22
CA GLY A 275 23.86 -2.52 5.73
C GLY A 275 23.67 -1.83 4.37
N HIS A 276 22.46 -1.86 3.81
CA HIS A 276 22.12 -1.23 2.54
C HIS A 276 20.70 -0.66 2.57
N VAL A 277 20.47 0.40 1.79
CA VAL A 277 19.16 1.06 1.67
C VAL A 277 18.33 0.41 0.57
N VAL A 278 17.02 0.27 0.80
CA VAL A 278 16.05 -0.19 -0.22
C VAL A 278 15.05 0.93 -0.57
N PRO A 279 14.36 0.87 -1.72
CA PRO A 279 13.39 1.89 -2.12
C PRO A 279 12.29 2.17 -1.08
N GLU A 280 11.86 1.15 -0.34
CA GLU A 280 10.85 1.26 0.72
C GLU A 280 11.29 2.19 1.86
N ASP A 281 12.59 2.29 2.16
CA ASP A 281 13.13 3.24 3.14
C ASP A 281 12.90 4.67 2.70
N VAL A 282 13.19 4.95 1.43
CA VAL A 282 13.01 6.26 0.81
C VAL A 282 11.52 6.62 0.80
N GLN A 283 10.65 5.69 0.43
CA GLN A 283 9.21 5.91 0.38
C GLN A 283 8.60 6.18 1.75
N THR A 284 9.03 5.44 2.78
CA THR A 284 8.58 5.61 4.17
C THR A 284 8.89 7.01 4.69
N LEU A 285 10.09 7.53 4.36
CA LEU A 285 10.57 8.82 4.85
C LEU A 285 10.19 9.99 3.97
N PHE A 286 9.79 9.75 2.72
CA PHE A 286 9.61 10.80 1.71
C PHE A 286 8.65 11.89 2.18
N VAL A 287 7.49 11.53 2.74
CA VAL A 287 6.49 12.51 3.18
C VAL A 287 7.01 13.36 4.34
N SER A 288 7.70 12.76 5.30
CA SER A 288 8.26 13.45 6.47
C SER A 288 9.44 14.36 6.12
N VAL A 289 10.20 14.04 5.08
CA VAL A 289 11.34 14.84 4.59
C VAL A 289 10.88 15.92 3.59
N ALA A 290 10.00 15.58 2.66
CA ALA A 290 9.58 16.46 1.57
C ALA A 290 8.42 17.38 1.95
N GLY A 291 7.58 16.99 2.91
CA GLY A 291 6.30 17.63 3.16
C GLY A 291 6.38 19.09 3.61
N HIS A 292 7.46 19.53 4.27
CA HIS A 292 7.70 20.94 4.63
C HIS A 292 8.61 21.69 3.65
N ARG A 293 9.10 21.00 2.61
CA ARG A 293 9.98 21.57 1.58
C ARG A 293 9.27 21.80 0.25
N LEU A 294 8.05 21.29 0.12
CA LEU A 294 7.19 21.48 -1.05
C LEU A 294 6.23 22.62 -0.80
N VAL A 295 6.23 23.59 -1.71
CA VAL A 295 5.32 24.73 -1.69
C VAL A 295 4.34 24.59 -2.84
N GLY A 296 3.04 24.54 -2.53
CA GLY A 296 1.98 24.44 -3.51
C GLY A 296 1.71 25.75 -4.26
N GLU A 297 1.10 25.64 -5.45
CA GLU A 297 0.61 26.81 -6.20
C GLU A 297 -0.69 27.37 -5.60
N ALA A 298 -1.56 26.49 -5.11
CA ALA A 298 -2.79 26.86 -4.42
C ALA A 298 -2.60 26.83 -2.90
N GLU A 299 -3.17 27.80 -2.19
CA GLU A 299 -3.13 27.85 -0.71
C GLU A 299 -3.77 26.61 -0.06
N SER A 300 -4.71 25.94 -0.75
CA SER A 300 -5.34 24.70 -0.29
C SER A 300 -4.46 23.45 -0.42
N SER A 301 -3.37 23.51 -1.20
CA SER A 301 -2.50 22.37 -1.44
C SER A 301 -1.40 22.27 -0.38
N THR A 302 -1.55 21.31 0.54
CA THR A 302 -0.57 21.11 1.60
C THR A 302 0.66 20.37 1.08
N GLY A 303 1.85 20.79 1.51
CA GLY A 303 3.12 20.14 1.14
C GLY A 303 3.16 18.62 1.39
N PRO A 304 2.62 18.09 2.51
CA PRO A 304 2.52 16.64 2.73
C PRO A 304 1.60 15.92 1.74
N ALA A 305 0.48 16.56 1.33
CA ALA A 305 -0.40 15.98 0.31
C ALA A 305 0.29 15.95 -1.06
N LEU A 306 1.01 17.00 -1.43
CA LEU A 306 1.84 17.04 -2.64
C LEU A 306 2.93 15.98 -2.60
N ALA A 307 3.62 15.80 -1.46
CA ALA A 307 4.61 14.75 -1.28
C ALA A 307 4.00 13.35 -1.50
N ARG A 308 2.82 13.07 -0.94
CA ARG A 308 2.11 11.80 -1.17
C ARG A 308 1.73 11.61 -2.64
N ALA A 309 1.23 12.65 -3.31
CA ALA A 309 0.89 12.58 -4.73
C ALA A 309 2.12 12.31 -5.60
N ILE A 310 3.21 13.04 -5.40
CA ILE A 310 4.49 12.81 -6.12
C ILE A 310 4.99 11.39 -5.86
N LEU A 311 4.94 10.94 -4.60
CA LEU A 311 5.33 9.58 -4.25
C LEU A 311 4.45 8.57 -4.99
N GLN A 312 3.14 8.73 -5.02
CA GLN A 312 2.24 7.83 -5.76
C GLN A 312 2.51 7.80 -7.28
N THR A 313 3.06 8.87 -7.86
CA THR A 313 3.46 8.85 -9.28
C THR A 313 4.73 8.06 -9.57
N LEU A 314 5.58 7.78 -8.56
CA LEU A 314 6.93 7.22 -8.74
C LEU A 314 7.22 5.97 -7.91
N ALA A 315 6.73 5.92 -6.67
CA ALA A 315 6.45 4.65 -6.02
C ALA A 315 5.60 3.90 -7.02
N ARG A 316 6.12 2.80 -7.55
CA ARG A 316 5.33 1.84 -8.30
C ARG A 316 4.73 0.87 -7.29
N PRO A 317 3.56 1.12 -6.68
CA PRO A 317 2.60 0.05 -6.69
C PRO A 317 2.20 -0.10 -8.16
N ARG A 318 2.49 -1.24 -8.79
CA ARG A 318 1.75 -1.58 -10.01
C ARG A 318 0.30 -1.60 -9.55
N THR A 319 -0.50 -0.58 -9.84
CA THR A 319 -1.93 -0.64 -9.55
C THR A 319 -2.54 -1.73 -10.45
N PRO A 320 -3.66 -2.32 -10.05
CA PRO A 320 -4.44 -3.14 -10.96
C PRO A 320 -4.75 -2.32 -12.23
N GLU A 321 -4.63 -2.95 -13.40
CA GLU A 321 -4.76 -2.35 -14.71
C GLU A 321 -6.11 -2.76 -15.31
N SER A 322 -6.85 -1.80 -15.86
CA SER A 322 -8.07 -2.07 -16.62
C SER A 322 -7.73 -2.69 -17.98
N LEU A 323 -8.48 -3.72 -18.38
CA LEU A 323 -8.32 -4.38 -19.67
C LEU A 323 -9.08 -3.59 -20.76
N PRO A 324 -8.58 -3.57 -22.02
CA PRO A 324 -7.45 -4.34 -22.54
C PRO A 324 -6.07 -3.70 -22.30
N GLN A 325 -5.04 -4.52 -22.06
CA GLN A 325 -3.65 -4.08 -21.87
C GLN A 325 -2.71 -4.61 -22.94
N ARG A 326 -1.95 -3.71 -23.57
CA ARG A 326 -0.94 -4.05 -24.60
C ARG A 326 0.46 -4.07 -24.02
N LEU A 327 1.19 -5.16 -24.28
CA LEU A 327 2.59 -5.29 -23.86
C LEU A 327 3.50 -4.46 -24.78
N ASP A 328 3.89 -3.28 -24.29
CA ASP A 328 4.88 -2.43 -24.95
C ASP A 328 6.32 -2.87 -24.62
N ARG A 329 7.28 -2.49 -25.47
CA ARG A 329 8.71 -2.85 -25.38
C ARG A 329 9.33 -2.50 -24.02
N ARG A 330 8.82 -1.47 -23.34
CA ARG A 330 9.27 -1.01 -22.02
C ARG A 330 8.84 -1.92 -20.86
N ARG A 331 7.91 -2.85 -21.08
CA ARG A 331 7.36 -3.76 -20.07
C ARG A 331 7.92 -5.18 -20.17
N ILE A 332 8.84 -5.43 -21.10
CA ILE A 332 9.41 -6.75 -21.39
C ILE A 332 10.83 -6.79 -20.84
N TYR A 333 11.06 -7.73 -19.94
CA TYR A 333 12.37 -8.00 -19.39
C TYR A 333 12.96 -9.24 -20.10
N VAL A 334 14.23 -9.18 -20.47
CA VAL A 334 14.93 -10.29 -21.13
C VAL A 334 16.13 -10.66 -20.29
N LEU A 335 16.17 -11.91 -19.80
CA LEU A 335 17.25 -12.44 -18.96
C LEU A 335 17.80 -13.73 -19.57
N PRO A 336 19.12 -13.99 -19.49
CA PRO A 336 19.70 -15.24 -19.96
C PRO A 336 19.18 -16.43 -19.13
N THR A 337 18.89 -17.55 -19.79
CA THR A 337 18.61 -18.82 -19.10
C THR A 337 19.91 -19.47 -18.64
N ARG A 338 19.85 -20.53 -17.82
CA ARG A 338 21.04 -21.32 -17.47
C ARG A 338 21.77 -21.85 -18.71
N PHE A 339 21.01 -22.31 -19.70
CA PHE A 339 21.53 -22.74 -20.98
C PHE A 339 22.16 -21.57 -21.76
N GLY A 340 21.51 -20.42 -21.82
CA GLY A 340 22.07 -19.22 -22.45
C GLY A 340 23.35 -18.71 -21.78
N LEU A 341 23.42 -18.76 -20.45
CA LEU A 341 24.64 -18.40 -19.71
C LEU A 341 25.78 -19.37 -20.03
N PHE A 342 25.50 -20.67 -20.07
CA PHE A 342 26.47 -21.69 -20.50
C PHE A 342 26.99 -21.41 -21.91
N VAL A 343 26.09 -21.15 -22.88
CA VAL A 343 26.46 -20.81 -24.26
C VAL A 343 27.27 -19.50 -24.30
N ALA A 344 26.90 -18.49 -23.52
CA ALA A 344 27.65 -17.24 -23.44
C ALA A 344 29.08 -17.47 -22.90
N CYS A 345 29.24 -18.25 -21.83
CA CYS A 345 30.56 -18.62 -21.32
C CYS A 345 31.38 -19.41 -22.34
N LEU A 346 30.76 -20.37 -23.04
CA LEU A 346 31.40 -21.14 -24.10
C LEU A 346 31.86 -20.23 -25.25
N LEU A 347 31.02 -19.29 -25.68
CA LEU A 347 31.36 -18.33 -26.74
C LEU A 347 32.51 -17.41 -26.33
N VAL A 348 32.53 -16.94 -25.08
CA VAL A 348 33.65 -16.13 -24.55
C VAL A 348 34.94 -16.96 -24.54
N ALA A 349 34.90 -18.21 -24.09
CA ALA A 349 36.06 -19.10 -24.09
C ALA A 349 36.55 -19.40 -25.52
N MET A 350 35.64 -19.67 -26.46
CA MET A 350 35.95 -19.87 -27.87
C MET A 350 36.58 -18.62 -28.50
N LEU A 351 36.06 -17.43 -28.18
CA LEU A 351 36.57 -16.16 -28.70
C LEU A 351 37.98 -15.88 -28.18
N LEU A 352 38.21 -16.06 -26.87
CA LEU A 352 39.53 -15.91 -26.25
C LEU A 352 40.53 -16.93 -26.82
N GLY A 353 40.14 -18.19 -26.98
CA GLY A 353 40.98 -19.21 -27.60
C GLY A 353 41.30 -18.91 -29.05
N ALA A 354 40.30 -18.50 -29.84
CA ALA A 354 40.50 -18.16 -31.25
C ALA A 354 41.44 -16.96 -31.42
N LEU A 355 41.31 -15.93 -30.58
CA LEU A 355 42.19 -14.76 -30.57
C LEU A 355 43.61 -15.11 -30.12
N ASN A 356 43.76 -15.92 -29.06
CA ASN A 356 45.08 -16.28 -28.52
C ASN A 356 45.90 -17.17 -29.47
N TYR A 357 45.24 -18.08 -30.20
CA TYR A 357 45.90 -18.99 -31.14
C TYR A 357 45.81 -18.54 -32.61
N ASN A 358 45.32 -17.32 -32.87
CA ASN A 358 45.12 -16.77 -34.22
C ASN A 358 44.35 -17.73 -35.16
N ASN A 359 43.33 -18.41 -34.62
CA ASN A 359 42.55 -19.42 -35.33
C ASN A 359 41.32 -18.79 -36.00
N ASN A 360 41.48 -18.35 -37.25
CA ASN A 360 40.43 -17.66 -38.02
C ASN A 360 39.13 -18.49 -38.20
N PRO A 361 39.16 -19.80 -38.50
CA PRO A 361 37.94 -20.62 -38.55
C PRO A 361 37.17 -20.65 -37.22
N ALA A 362 37.87 -20.78 -36.09
CA ALA A 362 37.25 -20.77 -34.77
C ALA A 362 36.63 -19.40 -34.43
N LEU A 363 37.30 -18.31 -34.84
CA LEU A 363 36.79 -16.94 -34.70
C LEU A 363 35.50 -16.73 -35.51
N LEU A 364 35.48 -17.19 -36.77
CA LEU A 364 34.30 -17.12 -37.63
C LEU A 364 33.11 -17.89 -37.03
N LEU A 365 33.34 -19.11 -36.56
CA LEU A 365 32.30 -19.92 -35.91
C LEU A 365 31.77 -19.24 -34.64
N ALA A 366 32.65 -18.70 -33.78
CA ALA A 366 32.25 -18.00 -32.57
C ALA A 366 31.37 -16.76 -32.87
N LEU A 367 31.74 -15.97 -33.89
CA LEU A 367 30.96 -14.80 -34.31
C LEU A 367 29.60 -15.19 -34.90
N LEU A 368 29.53 -16.26 -35.71
CA LEU A 368 28.27 -16.76 -36.27
C LEU A 368 27.32 -17.24 -35.17
N LEU A 369 27.83 -18.00 -34.20
CA LEU A 369 27.04 -18.46 -33.06
C LEU A 369 26.60 -17.31 -32.15
N ALA A 370 27.45 -16.30 -31.94
CA ALA A 370 27.09 -15.10 -31.20
C ALA A 370 26.00 -14.29 -31.92
N ALA A 371 26.09 -14.14 -33.25
CA ALA A 371 25.07 -13.48 -34.05
C ALA A 371 23.72 -14.23 -33.98
N ALA A 372 23.74 -15.58 -34.05
CA ALA A 372 22.56 -16.40 -33.87
C ALA A 372 21.96 -16.26 -32.45
N ALA A 373 22.80 -16.18 -31.42
CA ALA A 373 22.36 -15.97 -30.04
C ALA A 373 21.70 -14.60 -29.84
N ILE A 374 22.29 -13.53 -30.40
CA ILE A 374 21.71 -12.18 -30.38
C ILE A 374 20.38 -12.15 -31.16
N ALA A 375 20.34 -12.76 -32.35
CA ALA A 375 19.12 -12.87 -33.15
C ALA A 375 18.01 -13.61 -32.39
N SER A 376 18.34 -14.70 -31.70
CA SER A 376 17.39 -15.42 -30.84
C SER A 376 16.92 -14.56 -29.66
N ALA A 377 17.78 -13.73 -29.07
CA ALA A 377 17.40 -12.86 -27.98
C ALA A 377 16.45 -11.74 -28.43
N ILE A 378 16.71 -11.14 -29.59
CA ILE A 378 15.82 -10.18 -30.23
C ILE A 378 14.48 -10.85 -30.59
N ALA A 379 14.51 -12.05 -31.14
CA ALA A 379 13.31 -12.81 -31.47
C ALA A 379 12.46 -13.08 -30.23
N ALA A 380 13.06 -13.49 -29.10
CA ALA A 380 12.35 -13.72 -27.84
C ALA A 380 11.69 -12.43 -27.30
N HIS A 381 12.34 -11.27 -27.44
CA HIS A 381 11.72 -9.99 -27.10
C HIS A 381 10.53 -9.67 -28.02
N LEU A 382 10.69 -9.87 -29.33
CA LEU A 382 9.65 -9.63 -30.31
C LEU A 382 8.45 -10.56 -30.12
N GLN A 383 8.63 -11.78 -29.60
CA GLN A 383 7.55 -12.73 -29.31
C GLN A 383 6.52 -12.17 -28.32
N LEU A 384 6.95 -11.40 -27.31
CA LEU A 384 6.04 -10.77 -26.34
C LEU A 384 5.57 -9.37 -26.75
N SER A 385 6.38 -8.67 -27.56
CA SER A 385 6.07 -7.30 -27.99
C SER A 385 4.77 -7.24 -28.77
N GLY A 386 3.84 -6.41 -28.33
CA GLY A 386 2.59 -6.14 -29.03
C GLY A 386 1.47 -7.16 -28.81
N VAL A 387 1.68 -8.18 -27.97
CA VAL A 387 0.60 -9.04 -27.46
C VAL A 387 -0.32 -8.19 -26.58
N GLN A 388 -1.63 -8.35 -26.75
CA GLN A 388 -2.66 -7.64 -26.00
C GLN A 388 -3.49 -8.64 -25.20
N ILE A 389 -3.71 -8.38 -23.91
CA ILE A 389 -4.69 -9.11 -23.10
C ILE A 389 -6.00 -8.34 -23.21
N ASP A 390 -7.03 -8.98 -23.76
CA ASP A 390 -8.31 -8.34 -24.07
C ASP A 390 -9.29 -8.44 -22.91
N ALA A 391 -9.43 -9.63 -22.33
CA ALA A 391 -10.37 -9.91 -21.26
C ALA A 391 -9.86 -11.03 -20.37
N ILE A 392 -10.30 -11.01 -19.11
CA ILE A 392 -10.09 -12.09 -18.15
C ILE A 392 -11.46 -12.39 -17.55
N SER A 393 -11.91 -13.63 -17.68
CA SER A 393 -13.22 -14.06 -17.20
C SER A 393 -13.13 -15.39 -16.47
N ALA A 394 -14.04 -15.62 -15.54
CA ALA A 394 -14.19 -16.92 -14.89
C ALA A 394 -15.67 -17.18 -14.64
N GLU A 395 -16.09 -18.42 -14.82
CA GLU A 395 -17.43 -18.86 -14.41
C GLU A 395 -17.47 -18.90 -12.86
N PRO A 396 -18.41 -18.21 -12.20
CA PRO A 396 -18.47 -18.19 -10.74
C PRO A 396 -18.71 -19.59 -10.17
N LEU A 397 -17.80 -20.07 -9.33
CA LEU A 397 -17.89 -21.37 -8.66
C LEU A 397 -17.95 -21.22 -7.13
N PRO A 398 -18.48 -22.23 -6.41
CA PRO A 398 -18.48 -22.23 -4.95
C PRO A 398 -17.05 -22.27 -4.38
N ALA A 399 -16.86 -21.58 -3.26
CA ALA A 399 -15.60 -21.58 -2.53
C ALA A 399 -15.13 -23.01 -2.20
N GLY A 400 -13.83 -23.27 -2.35
CA GLY A 400 -13.20 -24.57 -2.14
C GLY A 400 -12.99 -25.39 -3.42
N GLN A 401 -13.45 -24.92 -4.58
CA GLN A 401 -13.15 -25.51 -5.90
C GLN A 401 -12.19 -24.62 -6.68
N PRO A 402 -11.25 -25.17 -7.47
CA PRO A 402 -10.37 -24.34 -8.30
C PRO A 402 -11.19 -23.58 -9.35
N LEU A 403 -11.07 -22.26 -9.36
CA LEU A 403 -11.74 -21.37 -10.29
C LEU A 403 -10.97 -21.37 -11.62
N ARG A 404 -11.65 -21.68 -12.73
CA ARG A 404 -11.05 -21.68 -14.06
C ARG A 404 -11.10 -20.27 -14.66
N LEU A 405 -9.93 -19.66 -14.76
CA LEU A 405 -9.70 -18.34 -15.30
C LEU A 405 -9.39 -18.44 -16.80
N ARG A 406 -10.25 -17.89 -17.65
CA ARG A 406 -10.03 -17.72 -19.08
C ARG A 406 -9.37 -16.38 -19.35
N VAL A 407 -8.20 -16.41 -19.98
CA VAL A 407 -7.42 -15.24 -20.38
C VAL A 407 -7.42 -15.12 -21.90
N ASP A 408 -8.09 -14.09 -22.42
CA ASP A 408 -8.17 -13.82 -23.85
C ASP A 408 -7.00 -12.94 -24.28
N LEU A 409 -6.25 -13.43 -25.26
CA LEU A 409 -5.11 -12.76 -25.86
C LEU A 409 -5.36 -12.48 -27.32
N SER A 410 -5.00 -11.29 -27.79
CA SER A 410 -5.01 -10.95 -29.20
C SER A 410 -3.71 -10.36 -29.68
N LEU A 411 -3.50 -10.49 -30.99
CA LEU A 411 -2.36 -9.94 -31.69
C LEU A 411 -2.84 -9.12 -32.87
N ARG A 412 -2.34 -7.88 -33.00
CA ARG A 412 -2.59 -7.01 -34.16
C ARG A 412 -1.44 -7.00 -35.18
N ASP A 413 -0.37 -7.74 -34.89
CA ASP A 413 0.84 -7.84 -35.70
C ASP A 413 0.67 -8.95 -36.77
N PRO A 414 1.15 -8.76 -38.01
CA PRO A 414 1.18 -9.79 -39.05
C PRO A 414 2.07 -11.02 -38.76
N ARG A 415 2.82 -11.05 -37.65
CA ARG A 415 3.69 -12.18 -37.29
C ARG A 415 3.06 -13.05 -36.21
N ALA A 416 2.98 -14.36 -36.42
CA ALA A 416 2.53 -15.29 -35.38
C ALA A 416 3.46 -15.28 -34.15
N ARG A 417 2.90 -15.55 -32.96
CA ARG A 417 3.66 -15.76 -31.73
C ARG A 417 3.57 -17.22 -31.30
N HIS A 418 4.68 -17.79 -30.87
CA HIS A 418 4.76 -19.19 -30.46
C HIS A 418 5.40 -19.35 -29.09
N GLY A 419 4.95 -20.35 -28.34
CA GLY A 419 5.47 -20.70 -27.03
C GLY A 419 5.31 -19.58 -26.02
N LEU A 420 4.12 -18.97 -25.98
CA LEU A 420 3.74 -18.05 -24.91
C LEU A 420 3.33 -18.87 -23.69
N HIS A 421 3.92 -18.54 -22.55
CA HIS A 421 3.72 -19.21 -21.28
C HIS A 421 3.09 -18.24 -20.29
N LEU A 422 1.87 -18.53 -19.85
CA LEU A 422 1.18 -17.82 -18.79
C LEU A 422 1.36 -18.57 -17.47
N GLN A 423 1.62 -17.82 -16.40
CA GLN A 423 1.78 -18.36 -15.07
C GLN A 423 1.08 -17.48 -14.04
N LEU A 424 0.29 -18.10 -13.17
CA LEU A 424 -0.42 -17.46 -12.07
C LEU A 424 -0.36 -18.39 -10.84
N GLY A 425 0.46 -18.01 -9.85
CA GLY A 425 0.78 -18.92 -8.73
C GLY A 425 1.43 -20.20 -9.23
N ASP A 426 0.81 -21.34 -8.91
CA ASP A 426 1.26 -22.68 -9.32
C ASP A 426 0.62 -23.14 -10.65
N SER A 427 -0.35 -22.39 -11.20
CA SER A 427 -0.99 -22.74 -12.48
C SER A 427 -0.17 -22.20 -13.65
N GLU A 428 0.01 -23.05 -14.66
CA GLU A 428 0.76 -22.76 -15.88
C GLU A 428 -0.06 -23.12 -17.12
N ALA A 429 -0.02 -22.27 -18.15
CA ALA A 429 -0.69 -22.48 -19.42
C ALA A 429 0.20 -22.06 -20.58
N TRP A 430 0.10 -22.79 -21.70
CA TRP A 430 0.87 -22.52 -22.92
C TRP A 430 -0.08 -22.24 -24.08
N LEU A 431 0.22 -21.22 -24.87
CA LEU A 431 -0.51 -20.95 -26.10
C LEU A 431 0.39 -20.46 -27.23
N ASP A 432 -0.15 -20.59 -28.44
CA ASP A 432 0.36 -19.97 -29.65
C ASP A 432 -0.68 -18.99 -30.19
N LEU A 433 -0.25 -17.81 -30.63
CA LEU A 433 -1.13 -16.79 -31.23
C LEU A 433 -0.87 -16.74 -32.74
N PRO A 434 -1.88 -17.07 -33.58
CA PRO A 434 -1.74 -16.90 -35.02
C PRO A 434 -1.60 -15.41 -35.40
N ALA A 435 -1.04 -15.14 -36.58
CA ALA A 435 -0.92 -13.79 -37.11
C ALA A 435 -2.30 -13.13 -37.19
N GLN A 436 -2.42 -11.90 -36.65
CA GLN A 436 -3.70 -11.19 -36.55
C GLN A 436 -4.84 -11.99 -35.88
N GLY A 437 -4.50 -12.91 -34.98
CA GLY A 437 -5.44 -13.83 -34.36
C GLY A 437 -5.72 -13.56 -32.89
N ARG A 438 -6.65 -14.35 -32.35
CA ARG A 438 -6.95 -14.47 -30.92
C ARG A 438 -6.58 -15.86 -30.42
N GLY A 439 -6.23 -15.96 -29.16
CA GLY A 439 -5.99 -17.22 -28.46
C GLY A 439 -6.48 -17.12 -27.03
N GLU A 440 -6.88 -18.26 -26.48
CA GLU A 440 -7.43 -18.37 -25.14
C GLU A 440 -6.53 -19.30 -24.32
N ALA A 441 -6.29 -18.93 -23.06
CA ALA A 441 -5.58 -19.77 -22.10
C ALA A 441 -6.40 -19.91 -20.82
N GLU A 442 -6.47 -21.14 -20.30
CA GLU A 442 -7.14 -21.44 -19.04
C GLU A 442 -6.10 -21.60 -17.91
N LEU A 443 -6.29 -20.91 -16.79
CA LEU A 443 -5.49 -21.01 -15.57
C LEU A 443 -6.40 -21.39 -14.39
N GLU A 444 -5.90 -22.16 -13.43
CA GLU A 444 -6.64 -22.52 -12.23
C GLU A 444 -6.23 -21.63 -11.05
N VAL A 445 -7.21 -21.05 -10.35
CA VAL A 445 -6.98 -20.17 -9.20
C VAL A 445 -7.68 -20.74 -7.96
N PRO A 446 -7.00 -20.89 -6.82
CA PRO A 446 -7.62 -21.38 -5.60
C PRO A 446 -8.66 -20.38 -5.08
N SER A 447 -9.86 -20.86 -4.76
CA SER A 447 -10.98 -20.04 -4.27
C SER A 447 -11.37 -20.37 -2.82
N GLU A 448 -10.47 -20.12 -1.87
CA GLU A 448 -10.67 -20.54 -0.48
C GLU A 448 -11.83 -19.85 0.24
N ARG A 449 -12.11 -18.59 -0.13
CA ARG A 449 -13.14 -17.76 0.52
C ARG A 449 -14.13 -17.25 -0.51
N ARG A 450 -15.40 -17.13 -0.10
CA ARG A 450 -16.45 -16.49 -0.92
C ARG A 450 -16.25 -14.97 -0.98
N GLY A 451 -16.90 -14.33 -1.94
CA GLY A 451 -16.88 -12.88 -2.12
C GLY A 451 -16.04 -12.46 -3.30
N TRP A 452 -15.55 -11.22 -3.28
CA TRP A 452 -14.65 -10.71 -4.31
C TRP A 452 -13.24 -11.28 -4.12
N LEU A 453 -12.77 -12.02 -5.12
CA LEU A 453 -11.41 -12.52 -5.22
C LEU A 453 -10.59 -11.55 -6.09
N GLU A 454 -9.65 -10.84 -5.44
CA GLU A 454 -8.67 -10.05 -6.15
C GLU A 454 -7.63 -10.98 -6.81
N LEU A 455 -7.44 -10.79 -8.12
CA LEU A 455 -6.49 -11.60 -8.87
C LEU A 455 -5.05 -11.17 -8.61
N PRO A 456 -4.13 -12.11 -8.36
CA PRO A 456 -2.71 -11.81 -8.33
C PRO A 456 -2.16 -11.53 -9.73
N ARG A 457 -0.89 -11.14 -9.81
CA ARG A 457 -0.24 -10.81 -11.09
C ARG A 457 -0.08 -12.06 -11.96
N ILE A 458 -0.48 -11.95 -13.22
CA ILE A 458 -0.28 -12.96 -14.25
C ILE A 458 1.05 -12.68 -14.95
N ARG A 459 1.93 -13.69 -15.02
CA ARG A 459 3.20 -13.61 -15.73
C ARG A 459 3.04 -14.15 -17.13
N LEU A 460 3.38 -13.36 -18.14
CA LEU A 460 3.54 -13.84 -19.51
C LEU A 460 5.04 -13.99 -19.82
N SER A 461 5.46 -15.13 -20.34
CA SER A 461 6.87 -15.39 -20.66
C SER A 461 7.05 -16.22 -21.92
N THR A 462 8.24 -16.17 -22.52
CA THR A 462 8.62 -17.04 -23.63
C THR A 462 10.12 -17.29 -23.60
N THR A 463 10.52 -18.46 -24.10
CA THR A 463 11.93 -18.84 -24.27
C THR A 463 12.27 -19.18 -25.72
N GLN A 464 11.28 -19.11 -26.63
CA GLN A 464 11.46 -19.40 -28.03
C GLN A 464 12.30 -18.30 -28.72
N PRO A 465 13.08 -18.62 -29.77
CA PRO A 465 13.18 -19.93 -30.41
C PRO A 465 14.21 -20.89 -29.80
N LEU A 466 15.41 -20.42 -29.40
CA LEU A 466 16.52 -21.32 -29.02
C LEU A 466 16.65 -21.60 -27.51
N GLY A 467 15.78 -21.05 -26.67
CA GLY A 467 15.88 -21.24 -25.22
C GLY A 467 17.03 -20.50 -24.54
N LEU A 468 17.77 -19.65 -25.27
CA LEU A 468 18.94 -18.92 -24.77
C LEU A 468 18.57 -17.81 -23.77
N VAL A 469 17.44 -17.14 -23.99
CA VAL A 469 16.95 -16.10 -23.10
C VAL A 469 15.50 -16.35 -22.75
N ARG A 470 15.08 -15.87 -21.58
CA ARG A 470 13.69 -15.81 -21.15
C ARG A 470 13.24 -14.37 -21.21
N ALA A 471 12.32 -14.09 -22.14
CA ALA A 471 11.59 -12.84 -22.14
C ALA A 471 10.34 -13.00 -21.27
N TRP A 472 10.00 -11.99 -20.46
CA TRP A 472 8.84 -12.04 -19.58
C TRP A 472 8.25 -10.65 -19.29
N SER A 473 6.97 -10.63 -18.98
CA SER A 473 6.19 -9.46 -18.57
C SER A 473 5.14 -9.85 -17.54
N TRP A 474 4.59 -8.86 -16.84
CA TRP A 474 3.53 -9.05 -15.85
C TRP A 474 2.32 -8.22 -16.22
N VAL A 475 1.13 -8.76 -16.00
CA VAL A 475 -0.14 -8.03 -16.05
C VAL A 475 -0.89 -8.26 -14.75
N TRP A 476 -1.46 -7.19 -14.20
CA TRP A 476 -2.28 -7.25 -12.98
C TRP A 476 -3.67 -6.74 -13.34
N PRO A 477 -4.69 -7.59 -13.46
CA PRO A 477 -6.04 -7.13 -13.79
C PRO A 477 -6.73 -6.43 -12.62
N GLU A 478 -7.52 -5.40 -12.93
CA GLU A 478 -8.36 -4.67 -11.97
C GLU A 478 -9.67 -5.38 -11.63
N GLU A 479 -10.24 -6.15 -12.56
CA GLU A 479 -11.55 -6.76 -12.38
C GLU A 479 -11.49 -7.92 -11.37
N PRO A 480 -12.17 -7.81 -10.20
CA PRO A 480 -12.23 -8.89 -9.23
C PRO A 480 -13.20 -9.97 -9.69
N LEU A 481 -12.92 -11.22 -9.32
CA LEU A 481 -13.78 -12.35 -9.62
C LEU A 481 -14.74 -12.63 -8.48
N LEU A 482 -15.95 -13.07 -8.80
CA LEU A 482 -16.94 -13.42 -7.78
C LEU A 482 -16.87 -14.92 -7.46
N VAL A 483 -16.62 -15.24 -6.20
CA VAL A 483 -16.64 -16.62 -5.67
C VAL A 483 -17.91 -16.82 -4.84
N TYR A 484 -18.68 -17.87 -5.16
CA TYR A 484 -19.91 -18.17 -4.46
C TYR A 484 -19.69 -18.80 -3.07
N PRO A 485 -20.66 -18.67 -2.14
CA PRO A 485 -20.62 -19.42 -0.89
C PRO A 485 -20.63 -20.93 -1.14
N LEU A 486 -19.87 -21.67 -0.33
CA LEU A 486 -19.96 -23.13 -0.29
C LEU A 486 -21.32 -23.53 0.33
N ALA A 487 -22.13 -24.28 -0.40
CA ALA A 487 -23.41 -24.79 0.08
C ALA A 487 -23.20 -25.86 1.17
N GLU A 488 -24.11 -25.90 2.16
CA GLU A 488 -24.11 -26.93 3.21
C GLU A 488 -24.16 -28.35 2.59
N ALA A 489 -23.23 -29.22 3.01
CA ALA A 489 -23.15 -30.59 2.48
C ALA A 489 -24.34 -31.47 2.91
N LYS A 490 -24.91 -31.22 4.09
CA LYS A 490 -26.07 -31.95 4.60
C LYS A 490 -27.35 -31.41 3.97
N ALA A 491 -28.21 -32.30 3.47
CA ALA A 491 -29.49 -31.92 2.89
C ALA A 491 -30.43 -31.38 3.98
N SER A 492 -30.56 -30.05 4.04
CA SER A 492 -31.56 -29.35 4.85
C SER A 492 -32.83 -29.18 3.99
N PRO A 493 -34.01 -29.64 4.46
CA PRO A 493 -35.26 -29.47 3.69
C PRO A 493 -35.59 -27.99 3.52
N LEU A 494 -36.27 -27.65 2.42
CA LEU A 494 -36.76 -26.29 2.19
C LEU A 494 -37.73 -25.87 3.31
N PRO A 495 -37.68 -24.61 3.77
CA PRO A 495 -38.60 -24.14 4.80
C PRO A 495 -40.04 -24.18 4.28
N GLN A 496 -40.91 -24.83 5.06
CA GLN A 496 -42.36 -24.82 4.83
C GLN A 496 -42.94 -23.65 5.62
N GLN A 497 -42.78 -22.40 5.14
CA GLN A 497 -43.53 -21.27 5.69
C GLN A 497 -44.80 -21.08 4.85
N GLY A 498 -45.94 -21.17 5.52
CA GLY A 498 -47.27 -21.27 4.93
C GLY A 498 -47.73 -20.01 4.21
N SER A 499 -48.25 -20.21 3.01
CA SER A 499 -49.47 -19.55 2.58
C SER A 499 -50.58 -20.59 2.58
N ASP A 500 -51.76 -20.18 3.05
CA ASP A 500 -53.00 -20.93 2.85
C ASP A 500 -53.06 -21.46 1.41
N PRO A 501 -53.51 -22.71 1.18
CA PRO A 501 -53.93 -23.08 -0.16
C PRO A 501 -55.09 -22.14 -0.53
N LEU A 502 -55.09 -21.58 -1.74
CA LEU A 502 -56.18 -20.78 -2.37
C LEU A 502 -55.98 -19.26 -2.46
N HIS A 503 -54.88 -18.81 -3.08
CA HIS A 503 -54.96 -17.59 -3.89
C HIS A 503 -54.90 -17.94 -5.37
N THR A 504 -56.03 -18.40 -5.90
CA THR A 504 -56.29 -18.38 -7.33
C THR A 504 -56.68 -16.96 -7.74
N ARG A 505 -56.03 -16.42 -8.79
CA ARG A 505 -56.54 -15.22 -9.47
C ARG A 505 -57.27 -15.63 -10.73
N ALA A 506 -58.48 -15.09 -10.89
CA ALA A 506 -59.23 -15.18 -12.14
C ALA A 506 -58.39 -14.64 -13.30
N HIS A 507 -58.13 -15.49 -14.29
CA HIS A 507 -57.36 -15.15 -15.47
C HIS A 507 -58.13 -15.58 -16.72
N ALA A 508 -58.18 -14.74 -17.74
CA ALA A 508 -58.98 -15.02 -18.95
C ALA A 508 -58.56 -16.29 -19.72
N ASN A 509 -57.37 -16.85 -19.44
CA ASN A 509 -56.76 -17.99 -20.15
C ASN A 509 -56.16 -19.04 -19.18
N GLY A 510 -56.76 -19.25 -18.00
CA GLY A 510 -56.37 -20.34 -17.08
C GLY A 510 -56.70 -21.75 -17.61
N GLU A 511 -56.27 -22.77 -16.88
CA GLU A 511 -56.33 -24.17 -17.32
C GLU A 511 -57.62 -24.88 -16.85
N GLU A 512 -58.23 -24.44 -15.76
CA GLU A 512 -59.52 -24.95 -15.26
C GLU A 512 -60.62 -23.88 -15.30
N LEU A 513 -61.81 -24.27 -15.74
CA LEU A 513 -62.98 -23.40 -15.78
C LEU A 513 -63.55 -23.22 -14.37
N HIS A 514 -63.45 -22.01 -13.80
CA HIS A 514 -63.90 -21.73 -12.44
C HIS A 514 -65.37 -21.34 -12.38
N GLN A 515 -65.78 -20.36 -13.19
CA GLN A 515 -67.13 -19.80 -13.15
C GLN A 515 -67.55 -19.22 -14.51
N LEU A 516 -68.86 -19.26 -14.79
CA LEU A 516 -69.48 -18.48 -15.87
C LEU A 516 -70.08 -17.21 -15.27
N ARG A 517 -69.61 -16.04 -15.71
CA ARG A 517 -70.14 -14.74 -15.27
C ARG A 517 -70.78 -13.95 -16.42
N PRO A 518 -71.68 -12.98 -16.14
CA PRO A 518 -72.20 -12.09 -17.17
C PRO A 518 -71.06 -11.32 -17.86
N TYR A 519 -71.22 -11.13 -19.17
CA TYR A 519 -70.32 -10.33 -19.99
C TYR A 519 -70.29 -8.88 -19.51
N ARG A 520 -69.08 -8.32 -19.41
CA ARG A 520 -68.86 -6.90 -19.13
C ARG A 520 -68.17 -6.25 -20.33
N ALA A 521 -68.47 -4.98 -20.59
CA ALA A 521 -67.83 -4.24 -21.68
C ALA A 521 -66.30 -4.22 -21.50
N GLY A 522 -65.58 -4.83 -22.43
CA GLY A 522 -64.12 -5.03 -22.37
C GLY A 522 -63.67 -6.50 -22.32
N ASP A 523 -64.58 -7.45 -22.10
CA ASP A 523 -64.26 -8.87 -22.16
C ASP A 523 -63.98 -9.32 -23.61
N PRO A 524 -62.93 -10.12 -23.87
CA PRO A 524 -62.57 -10.50 -25.22
C PRO A 524 -63.59 -11.49 -25.81
N PRO A 525 -64.00 -11.38 -27.09
CA PRO A 525 -65.05 -12.23 -27.67
C PRO A 525 -64.77 -13.74 -27.60
N ARG A 526 -63.48 -14.11 -27.56
CA ARG A 526 -63.01 -15.50 -27.46
C ARG A 526 -63.30 -16.17 -26.12
N SER A 527 -63.53 -15.41 -25.04
CA SER A 527 -63.85 -15.96 -23.72
C SER A 527 -65.36 -16.18 -23.53
N ILE A 528 -66.20 -15.83 -24.50
CA ILE A 528 -67.66 -16.02 -24.43
C ILE A 528 -68.01 -17.52 -24.54
N ALA A 529 -68.78 -18.01 -23.60
CA ALA A 529 -69.29 -19.38 -23.58
C ALA A 529 -70.55 -19.52 -24.44
N TRP A 530 -70.43 -19.43 -25.77
CA TRP A 530 -71.57 -19.40 -26.71
C TRP A 530 -72.68 -20.43 -26.44
N LYS A 531 -72.34 -21.68 -26.14
CA LYS A 531 -73.30 -22.76 -25.83
C LYS A 531 -74.14 -22.50 -24.57
N HIS A 532 -73.56 -21.85 -23.56
CA HIS A 532 -74.26 -21.50 -22.31
C HIS A 532 -75.02 -20.18 -22.47
N SER A 533 -74.47 -19.21 -23.20
CA SER A 533 -75.13 -17.94 -23.50
C SER A 533 -76.41 -18.14 -24.31
N ALA A 534 -76.39 -19.02 -25.31
CA ALA A 534 -77.54 -19.33 -26.16
C ALA A 534 -78.71 -20.02 -25.43
N ARG A 535 -78.48 -20.59 -24.24
CA ARG A 535 -79.51 -21.26 -23.43
C ARG A 535 -80.17 -20.36 -22.38
N ARG A 536 -79.56 -19.22 -22.08
CA ARG A 536 -80.00 -18.31 -21.01
C ARG A 536 -80.30 -16.88 -21.49
N ASP A 537 -80.29 -16.67 -22.81
CA ASP A 537 -80.52 -15.39 -23.48
C ASP A 537 -79.68 -14.22 -22.90
N ALA A 538 -78.48 -14.53 -22.42
CA ALA A 538 -77.55 -13.60 -21.81
C ALA A 538 -76.11 -13.99 -22.13
N LEU A 539 -75.25 -13.02 -22.45
CA LEU A 539 -73.84 -13.28 -22.76
C LEU A 539 -73.08 -13.67 -21.48
N LEU A 540 -72.56 -14.90 -21.44
CA LEU A 540 -71.73 -15.42 -20.36
C LEU A 540 -70.27 -15.60 -20.81
N VAL A 541 -69.33 -15.25 -19.94
CA VAL A 541 -67.88 -15.35 -20.15
C VAL A 541 -67.30 -16.43 -19.25
N ARG A 542 -66.40 -17.25 -19.81
CA ARG A 542 -65.61 -18.26 -19.11
C ARG A 542 -64.51 -17.57 -18.32
N GLU A 543 -64.54 -17.71 -17.00
CA GLU A 543 -63.47 -17.28 -16.12
C GLU A 543 -62.68 -18.52 -15.73
N TYR A 544 -61.38 -18.51 -16.03
CA TYR A 544 -60.51 -19.63 -15.77
C TYR A 544 -59.57 -19.32 -14.60
N GLU A 545 -59.19 -20.33 -13.84
CA GLU A 545 -58.23 -20.23 -12.75
C GLU A 545 -56.86 -20.77 -13.18
N LYS A 546 -55.79 -20.19 -12.62
CA LYS A 546 -54.42 -20.72 -12.74
C LYS A 546 -53.83 -20.88 -11.34
N PRO A 547 -53.37 -22.08 -10.94
CA PRO A 547 -52.74 -22.27 -9.64
C PRO A 547 -51.40 -21.52 -9.59
N ILE A 548 -51.25 -20.65 -8.60
CA ILE A 548 -49.96 -20.03 -8.26
C ILE A 548 -49.19 -21.07 -7.45
N GLY A 549 -48.03 -21.52 -7.96
CA GLY A 549 -47.17 -22.44 -7.23
C GLY A 549 -46.76 -21.86 -5.88
N ILE A 550 -46.60 -22.74 -4.87
CA ILE A 550 -46.21 -22.38 -3.51
C ILE A 550 -44.87 -21.61 -3.56
N GLU A 551 -44.90 -20.34 -3.17
CA GLU A 551 -43.71 -19.50 -3.06
C GLU A 551 -42.93 -19.87 -1.80
N VAL A 552 -41.64 -20.16 -1.95
CA VAL A 552 -40.76 -20.49 -0.83
C VAL A 552 -40.02 -19.23 -0.37
N VAL A 553 -40.20 -18.83 0.88
CA VAL A 553 -39.47 -17.70 1.48
C VAL A 553 -38.23 -18.21 2.20
N LEU A 554 -37.06 -17.76 1.75
CA LEU A 554 -35.75 -18.09 2.32
C LEU A 554 -35.30 -16.93 3.22
N ASP A 555 -35.60 -17.02 4.52
CA ASP A 555 -35.36 -15.93 5.47
C ASP A 555 -34.06 -16.13 6.29
N TRP A 556 -33.17 -15.15 6.23
CA TRP A 556 -32.00 -15.03 7.09
C TRP A 556 -32.32 -15.12 8.59
N ARG A 557 -33.40 -14.48 9.02
CA ARG A 557 -33.80 -14.40 10.44
C ARG A 557 -34.25 -15.75 10.99
N ALA A 558 -34.81 -16.61 10.13
CA ALA A 558 -35.21 -17.97 10.51
C ALA A 558 -34.01 -18.85 10.91
N LEU A 559 -32.78 -18.46 10.55
CA LEU A 559 -31.54 -19.19 10.85
C LEU A 559 -30.75 -18.59 12.01
N ALA A 560 -31.37 -17.76 12.85
CA ALA A 560 -30.77 -17.11 14.03
C ALA A 560 -29.88 -17.99 14.95
N PRO A 561 -30.14 -19.30 15.20
CA PRO A 561 -29.28 -20.09 16.08
C PRO A 561 -27.92 -20.46 15.48
N LEU A 562 -27.71 -20.31 14.16
CA LEU A 562 -26.44 -20.61 13.50
C LEU A 562 -25.51 -19.39 13.46
N GLY A 563 -24.19 -19.62 13.40
CA GLY A 563 -23.21 -18.58 13.06
C GLY A 563 -23.36 -18.08 11.63
N GLN A 564 -22.87 -16.87 11.32
CA GLN A 564 -23.09 -16.17 10.05
C GLN A 564 -22.74 -17.01 8.82
N GLU A 565 -21.55 -17.61 8.83
CA GLU A 565 -21.04 -18.54 7.80
C GLU A 565 -21.97 -19.73 7.56
N ALA A 566 -22.46 -20.35 8.63
CA ALA A 566 -23.35 -21.51 8.55
C ALA A 566 -24.75 -21.13 8.04
N ARG A 567 -25.23 -19.91 8.34
CA ARG A 567 -26.49 -19.38 7.74
C ARG A 567 -26.35 -19.21 6.24
N ILE A 568 -25.23 -18.64 5.79
CA ILE A 568 -24.95 -18.41 4.37
C ILE A 568 -24.87 -19.74 3.62
N ALA A 569 -24.15 -20.72 4.15
CA ALA A 569 -24.04 -22.06 3.56
C ALA A 569 -25.41 -22.76 3.44
N ARG A 570 -26.28 -22.61 4.45
CA ARG A 570 -27.63 -23.17 4.45
C ARG A 570 -28.58 -22.45 3.48
N LEU A 571 -28.52 -21.12 3.41
CA LEU A 571 -29.29 -20.34 2.44
C LEU A 571 -28.86 -20.64 1.00
N ALA A 572 -27.55 -20.75 0.74
CA ALA A 572 -27.03 -21.16 -0.56
C ALA A 572 -27.56 -22.56 -0.94
N ARG A 573 -27.58 -23.50 0.01
CA ARG A 573 -28.16 -24.82 -0.21
C ARG A 573 -29.66 -24.80 -0.50
N TRP A 574 -30.42 -23.95 0.19
CA TRP A 574 -31.85 -23.79 -0.07
C TRP A 574 -32.12 -23.14 -1.43
N VAL A 575 -31.34 -22.15 -1.84
CA VAL A 575 -31.39 -21.55 -3.18
C VAL A 575 -31.15 -22.63 -4.25
N ASP A 576 -30.10 -23.45 -4.10
CA ASP A 576 -29.81 -24.54 -5.04
C ASP A 576 -30.89 -25.63 -5.06
N SER A 577 -31.55 -25.88 -3.94
CA SER A 577 -32.60 -26.91 -3.84
C SER A 577 -33.91 -26.40 -4.43
N ALA A 578 -34.26 -25.12 -4.21
CA ALA A 578 -35.44 -24.49 -4.78
C ALA A 578 -35.35 -24.39 -6.31
N GLU A 579 -34.18 -24.04 -6.84
CA GLU A 579 -33.93 -24.01 -8.30
C GLU A 579 -33.97 -25.41 -8.91
N ARG A 580 -33.38 -26.42 -8.25
CA ARG A 580 -33.46 -27.83 -8.70
C ARG A 580 -34.88 -28.39 -8.68
N GLU A 581 -35.70 -28.00 -7.71
CA GLU A 581 -37.12 -28.40 -7.63
C GLU A 581 -38.03 -27.53 -8.51
N GLY A 582 -37.50 -26.53 -9.22
CA GLY A 582 -38.26 -25.64 -10.09
C GLY A 582 -39.30 -24.78 -9.37
N ARG A 583 -39.09 -24.49 -8.07
CA ARG A 583 -40.01 -23.67 -7.27
C ARG A 583 -39.68 -22.19 -7.41
N ARG A 584 -40.69 -21.33 -7.25
CA ARG A 584 -40.47 -19.87 -7.11
C ARG A 584 -40.07 -19.55 -5.68
N TYR A 585 -39.03 -18.74 -5.51
CA TYR A 585 -38.52 -18.41 -4.18
C TYR A 585 -38.10 -16.94 -4.05
N THR A 586 -38.18 -16.45 -2.81
CA THR A 586 -37.78 -15.09 -2.41
C THR A 586 -36.72 -15.18 -1.32
N LEU A 587 -35.59 -14.50 -1.50
CA LEU A 587 -34.50 -14.45 -0.54
C LEU A 587 -34.56 -13.15 0.29
N LEU A 588 -34.61 -13.29 1.61
CA LEU A 588 -34.60 -12.17 2.56
C LEU A 588 -33.25 -12.13 3.29
N LEU A 589 -32.47 -11.08 3.04
CA LEU A 589 -31.16 -10.85 3.66
C LEU A 589 -31.18 -9.60 4.55
N PRO A 590 -30.30 -9.52 5.57
CA PRO A 590 -30.18 -8.30 6.37
C PRO A 590 -29.65 -7.15 5.49
N MET A 591 -30.20 -5.96 5.64
CA MET A 591 -29.75 -4.73 4.94
C MET A 591 -29.89 -4.73 3.41
N HIS A 592 -30.54 -5.73 2.80
CA HIS A 592 -30.85 -5.77 1.38
C HIS A 592 -32.36 -5.80 1.13
N PRO A 593 -32.87 -5.20 0.03
CA PRO A 593 -34.26 -5.39 -0.37
C PRO A 593 -34.53 -6.88 -0.69
N PRO A 594 -35.78 -7.35 -0.53
CA PRO A 594 -36.15 -8.72 -0.87
C PRO A 594 -35.80 -9.04 -2.33
N ILE A 595 -35.11 -10.16 -2.56
CA ILE A 595 -34.70 -10.60 -3.90
C ILE A 595 -35.67 -11.69 -4.35
N GLY A 596 -36.57 -11.35 -5.28
CA GLY A 596 -37.62 -12.24 -5.78
C GLY A 596 -39.04 -11.68 -5.56
N PRO A 597 -40.09 -12.48 -5.83
CA PRO A 597 -40.07 -13.89 -6.21
C PRO A 597 -39.70 -14.17 -7.67
N GLY A 598 -38.73 -15.06 -7.87
CA GLY A 598 -38.23 -15.48 -9.18
C GLY A 598 -37.95 -16.98 -9.27
N GLN A 599 -37.57 -17.43 -10.48
CA GLN A 599 -37.06 -18.77 -10.79
C GLN A 599 -36.14 -18.66 -12.03
N GLY A 600 -35.19 -19.58 -12.20
CA GLY A 600 -34.30 -19.61 -13.36
C GLY A 600 -32.89 -19.08 -13.06
N ALA A 601 -31.96 -19.38 -13.96
CA ALA A 601 -30.52 -19.14 -13.80
C ALA A 601 -30.16 -17.68 -13.43
N SER A 602 -30.88 -16.68 -13.96
CA SER A 602 -30.63 -15.27 -13.61
C SER A 602 -30.98 -14.95 -12.16
N HIS A 603 -32.11 -15.47 -11.66
CA HIS A 603 -32.55 -15.31 -10.28
C HIS A 603 -31.65 -16.10 -9.32
N HIS A 604 -31.24 -17.30 -9.72
CA HIS A 604 -30.26 -18.12 -9.01
C HIS A 604 -28.93 -17.38 -8.83
N HIS A 605 -28.38 -16.81 -9.91
CA HIS A 605 -27.15 -16.01 -9.88
C HIS A 605 -27.28 -14.78 -8.96
N LEU A 606 -28.40 -14.06 -9.03
CA LEU A 606 -28.64 -12.88 -8.17
C LEU A 606 -28.66 -13.24 -6.68
N CYS A 607 -29.30 -14.35 -6.32
CA CYS A 607 -29.38 -14.82 -4.95
C CYS A 607 -28.00 -15.27 -4.41
N LEU A 608 -27.26 -16.07 -5.18
CA LEU A 608 -25.91 -16.49 -4.79
C LEU A 608 -24.92 -15.33 -4.73
N ARG A 609 -25.02 -14.35 -5.63
CA ARG A 609 -24.22 -13.12 -5.58
C ARG A 609 -24.50 -12.33 -4.31
N ALA A 610 -25.76 -12.16 -3.93
CA ALA A 610 -26.10 -11.43 -2.71
C ALA A 610 -25.56 -12.14 -1.45
N LEU A 611 -25.63 -13.48 -1.41
CA LEU A 611 -25.04 -14.29 -0.33
C LEU A 611 -23.50 -14.21 -0.31
N ALA A 612 -22.85 -14.15 -1.46
CA ALA A 612 -21.39 -14.02 -1.59
C ALA A 612 -20.87 -12.69 -1.04
N LEU A 613 -21.66 -11.61 -1.14
CA LEU A 613 -21.27 -10.24 -0.78
C LEU A 613 -21.60 -9.83 0.67
N LEU A 614 -22.19 -10.73 1.46
CA LEU A 614 -22.40 -10.48 2.88
C LEU A 614 -21.06 -10.39 3.63
N PRO A 615 -20.92 -9.50 4.64
CA PRO A 615 -19.67 -9.31 5.37
C PRO A 615 -19.18 -10.61 6.01
N HIS A 616 -17.86 -10.71 6.16
CA HIS A 616 -17.22 -11.74 6.99
C HIS A 616 -17.27 -11.32 8.47
N ASP A 617 -17.31 -12.29 9.38
CA ASP A 617 -17.24 -12.08 10.84
C ASP A 617 -15.85 -11.59 11.30
#